data_AF-A0A497G764-F1
#
_entry.id   AF-A0A497G764-F1
#
_cell.length_a   1.000
_cell.length_b   1.000
_cell.length_c   1.000
_cell.angle_alpha   90.00
_cell.angle_beta   90.00
_cell.angle_gamma   90.00
#
_symmetry.space_group_name_H-M   'P 1'
#
loop_
_entity.id
_entity.type
_entity.pdbx_description
1 polymer ?
#
loop_
_entity_poly.entity_id
_entity_poly.type
_entity_poly.pdbx_seq_one_letter_code
_entity_poly.pdbx_strand_id
1 'polypeptide(L)'
;SGEEFYRYVRRTTGLSMDYGLIRRLREVFADALGVEDARIDYVRLEVSIGRSYPTRRERVALPFGMGEADLNVTVPEYQLALKLALKLGKDYGGDVGAALPDLLKAVVDLRMLDYVDGSAVRGYVEEISGREFGEVAEAVGRNLDSLLERGRGYWLSHHYLLVRRSATLESLIRGIKRRLE
;
A
#
# COMPACT_ATOMS: atom_id res chain seq x y z
N SER A 1 8.13 17.04 -11.84
CA SER A 1 9.44 17.71 -11.67
C SER A 1 9.83 17.62 -10.20
N GLY A 2 10.70 16.67 -9.85
CA GLY A 2 11.14 16.44 -8.47
C GLY A 2 12.35 17.29 -8.08
N GLU A 3 12.52 17.51 -6.78
CA GLU A 3 13.71 18.15 -6.18
C GLU A 3 14.86 17.14 -6.16
N GLU A 4 16.08 17.57 -6.48
CA GLU A 4 17.28 16.73 -6.38
C GLU A 4 17.53 16.33 -4.92
N PHE A 5 17.85 15.05 -4.69
CA PHE A 5 17.98 14.47 -3.35
C PHE A 5 18.83 15.32 -2.39
N TYR A 6 19.97 15.82 -2.85
CA TYR A 6 20.88 16.61 -2.01
C TYR A 6 20.33 18.00 -1.63
N ARG A 7 19.54 18.64 -2.52
CA ARG A 7 18.86 19.91 -2.20
C ARG A 7 17.77 19.69 -1.16
N TYR A 8 17.02 18.59 -1.30
CA TYR A 8 16.00 18.19 -0.34
C TYR A 8 16.57 17.94 1.06
N VAL A 9 17.69 17.20 1.17
CA VAL A 9 18.30 16.92 2.49
C VAL A 9 18.79 18.21 3.14
N ARG A 10 19.47 19.08 2.38
CA ARG A 10 19.93 20.39 2.87
C ARG A 10 18.77 21.24 3.37
N ARG A 11 17.66 21.30 2.62
CA ARG A 11 16.48 22.08 2.99
C ARG A 11 15.75 21.52 4.22
N THR A 12 15.65 20.21 4.35
CA THR A 12 14.85 19.55 5.39
C THR A 12 15.60 19.40 6.71
N THR A 13 16.91 19.18 6.65
CA THR A 13 17.72 18.85 7.84
C THR A 13 18.74 19.93 8.19
N GLY A 14 18.96 20.92 7.30
CA GLY A 14 20.03 21.92 7.44
C GLY A 14 21.44 21.36 7.21
N LEU A 15 21.60 20.05 7.00
CA LEU A 15 22.89 19.41 6.78
C LEU A 15 23.39 19.70 5.35
N SER A 16 24.55 20.35 5.26
CA SER A 16 25.25 20.53 3.99
C SER A 16 26.15 19.31 3.76
N MET A 17 25.83 18.51 2.74
CA MET A 17 26.69 17.41 2.33
C MET A 17 27.95 17.93 1.63
N ASP A 18 29.10 17.34 1.95
CA ASP A 18 30.33 17.63 1.22
C ASP A 18 30.27 17.05 -0.20
N TYR A 19 31.09 17.62 -1.08
CA TYR A 19 31.13 17.25 -2.50
C TYR A 19 31.55 15.77 -2.72
N GLY A 20 32.39 15.22 -1.84
CA GLY A 20 32.85 13.84 -1.92
C GLY A 20 31.72 12.84 -1.65
N LEU A 21 30.87 13.14 -0.67
CA LEU A 21 29.67 12.37 -0.34
C LEU A 21 28.63 12.46 -1.47
N ILE A 22 28.41 13.66 -2.03
CA ILE A 22 27.51 13.85 -3.18
C ILE A 22 27.98 13.01 -4.37
N ARG A 23 29.28 13.01 -4.67
CA ARG A 23 29.85 12.23 -5.78
C ARG A 23 29.64 10.73 -5.60
N ARG A 24 29.86 10.19 -4.40
CA ARG A 24 29.59 8.77 -4.09
C ARG A 24 28.13 8.40 -4.20
N LEU A 25 27.22 9.29 -3.77
CA LEU A 25 25.78 9.06 -3.90
C LEU A 25 25.34 9.05 -5.36
N ARG A 26 25.92 9.90 -6.21
CA ARG A 26 25.67 9.88 -7.67
C ARG A 26 26.11 8.57 -8.31
N GLU A 27 27.27 8.04 -7.94
CA GLU A 27 27.73 6.72 -8.39
C GLU A 27 26.73 5.63 -7.98
N VAL A 28 26.27 5.66 -6.72
CA VAL A 28 25.24 4.72 -6.22
C VAL A 28 23.91 4.86 -6.98
N PHE A 29 23.47 6.08 -7.29
CA PHE A 29 22.25 6.31 -8.06
C PHE A 29 22.39 5.86 -9.52
N ALA A 30 23.56 6.07 -10.13
CA ALA A 30 23.85 5.60 -11.48
C ALA A 30 23.81 4.06 -11.54
N ASP A 31 24.44 3.40 -10.57
CA ASP A 31 24.51 1.94 -10.51
C ASP A 31 23.13 1.30 -10.20
N ALA A 32 22.37 1.88 -9.28
CA ALA A 32 21.11 1.30 -8.81
C ALA A 32 19.88 1.70 -9.64
N LEU A 33 19.86 2.93 -10.15
CA LEU A 33 18.69 3.55 -10.78
C LEU A 33 18.94 4.00 -12.22
N GLY A 34 20.19 3.90 -12.72
CA GLY A 34 20.56 4.34 -14.07
C GLY A 34 20.55 5.85 -14.25
N VAL A 35 20.56 6.62 -13.16
CA VAL A 35 20.51 8.10 -13.20
C VAL A 35 21.49 8.69 -12.20
N GLU A 36 22.27 9.70 -12.61
CA GLU A 36 23.24 10.35 -11.71
C GLU A 36 22.55 11.28 -10.71
N ASP A 37 21.56 12.05 -11.15
CA ASP A 37 20.81 12.99 -10.31
C ASP A 37 19.42 12.43 -9.99
N ALA A 38 19.36 11.52 -9.01
CA ALA A 38 18.10 11.02 -8.48
C ALA A 38 17.24 12.18 -7.93
N ARG A 39 16.07 12.37 -8.54
CA ARG A 39 15.06 13.32 -8.08
C ARG A 39 14.13 12.58 -7.13
N ILE A 40 13.82 13.19 -5.99
CA ILE A 40 12.81 12.65 -5.10
C ILE A 40 11.45 12.86 -5.78
N ASP A 41 10.94 11.79 -6.38
CA ASP A 41 9.49 11.63 -6.49
C ASP A 41 8.99 11.29 -5.10
N TYR A 42 8.06 12.09 -4.60
CA TYR A 42 7.54 11.97 -3.24
C TYR A 42 7.05 10.54 -2.99
N VAL A 43 7.80 9.77 -2.20
CA VAL A 43 7.22 8.65 -1.48
C VAL A 43 6.34 9.28 -0.41
N ARG A 44 5.04 9.33 -0.68
CA ARG A 44 4.05 9.81 0.28
C ARG A 44 3.98 8.82 1.44
N LEU A 45 4.80 9.06 2.47
CA LEU A 45 4.62 8.45 3.77
C LEU A 45 3.45 9.17 4.46
N GLU A 46 2.29 8.53 4.47
CA GLU A 46 1.17 9.01 5.29
C GLU A 46 1.49 8.71 6.76
N VAL A 47 2.04 9.70 7.46
CA VAL A 47 2.10 9.68 8.93
C VAL A 47 0.72 10.10 9.43
N SER A 48 -0.09 9.10 9.78
CA SER A 48 -1.37 9.33 10.43
C SER A 48 -1.15 9.71 11.89
N ILE A 49 -1.28 11.00 12.21
CA ILE A 49 -1.24 11.51 13.58
C ILE A 49 -2.65 11.37 14.16
N GLY A 50 -2.82 10.56 15.22
CA GLY A 50 -4.08 10.49 15.99
C GLY A 50 -4.67 9.09 16.21
N ARG A 51 -4.16 8.04 15.57
CA ARG A 51 -4.51 6.64 15.86
C ARG A 51 -3.27 5.87 16.31
N SER A 52 -3.35 5.24 17.48
CA SER A 52 -2.34 4.25 17.91
C SER A 52 -2.55 3.00 17.06
N TYR A 53 -1.78 2.88 15.98
CA TYR A 53 -1.82 1.68 15.15
C TYR A 53 -1.08 0.54 15.83
N PRO A 54 -1.57 -0.70 15.72
CA PRO A 54 -0.79 -1.85 16.15
C PRO A 54 0.50 -1.91 15.33
N THR A 55 1.63 -1.80 16.01
CA THR A 55 2.96 -1.79 15.41
C THR A 55 3.78 -2.95 15.93
N ARG A 56 4.63 -3.47 15.06
CA ARG A 56 5.69 -4.41 15.41
C ARG A 56 7.02 -3.73 15.17
N ARG A 57 7.95 -3.91 16.10
CA ARG A 57 9.33 -3.47 15.93
C ARG A 57 10.07 -4.49 15.08
N GLU A 58 10.57 -4.05 13.93
CA GLU A 58 11.33 -4.88 13.00
C GLU A 58 12.71 -4.28 12.80
N ARG A 59 13.73 -5.12 12.89
CA ARG A 59 15.11 -4.73 12.60
C ARG A 59 15.37 -4.96 11.12
N VAL A 60 15.56 -3.89 10.38
CA VAL A 60 15.74 -3.93 8.93
C VAL A 60 17.13 -3.48 8.53
N ALA A 61 17.72 -4.18 7.56
CA ALA A 61 18.93 -3.72 6.90
C ALA A 61 18.56 -2.55 5.98
N LEU A 62 19.22 -1.40 6.19
CA LEU A 62 19.05 -0.23 5.34
C LEU A 62 19.86 -0.43 4.04
N PRO A 63 19.34 0.06 2.90
CA PRO A 63 20.02 -0.09 1.62
C PRO A 63 21.39 0.62 1.62
N PHE A 64 22.24 0.26 0.65
CA PHE A 64 23.55 0.89 0.42
C PHE A 64 24.54 0.78 1.59
N GLY A 65 24.45 -0.30 2.38
CA GLY A 65 25.38 -0.54 3.49
C GLY A 65 25.21 0.42 4.66
N MET A 66 24.03 1.05 4.79
CA MET A 66 23.72 2.01 5.86
C MET A 66 23.47 1.35 7.24
N GLY A 67 23.81 0.07 7.40
CA GLY A 67 23.65 -0.67 8.64
C GLY A 67 22.21 -1.16 8.86
N GLU A 68 21.85 -1.37 10.11
CA GLU A 68 20.52 -1.85 10.51
C GLU A 68 19.82 -0.81 11.37
N ALA A 69 18.51 -0.69 11.21
CA ALA A 69 17.67 0.17 12.04
C ALA A 69 16.44 -0.59 12.55
N ASP A 70 16.03 -0.28 13.77
CA ASP A 70 14.76 -0.74 14.30
C ASP A 70 13.65 0.22 13.83
N LEU A 71 12.69 -0.30 13.07
CA LEU A 71 11.53 0.44 12.61
C LEU A 71 10.26 -0.10 13.27
N ASN A 72 9.38 0.81 13.67
CA ASN A 72 8.02 0.44 14.03
C ASN A 72 7.20 0.36 12.76
N VAL A 73 6.82 -0.84 12.37
CA VAL A 73 6.03 -1.11 11.18
C VAL A 73 4.62 -1.47 11.62
N THR A 74 3.61 -0.85 11.03
CA THR A 74 2.23 -1.27 11.27
C THR A 74 2.05 -2.71 10.82
N VAL A 75 1.41 -3.54 11.64
CA VAL A 75 1.22 -4.96 11.32
C VAL A 75 0.44 -5.11 10.01
N PRO A 76 0.87 -6.02 9.10
CA PRO A 76 0.21 -6.21 7.80
C PRO A 76 -1.29 -6.50 7.91
N GLU A 77 -1.70 -7.25 8.93
CA GLU A 77 -3.09 -7.59 9.23
C GLU A 77 -3.95 -6.33 9.35
N TYR A 78 -3.46 -5.32 10.08
CA TYR A 78 -4.18 -4.07 10.27
C TYR A 78 -4.27 -3.24 8.99
N GLN A 79 -3.21 -3.26 8.17
CA GLN A 79 -3.20 -2.59 6.87
C GLN A 79 -4.21 -3.20 5.89
N LEU A 80 -4.36 -4.53 5.91
CA LEU A 80 -5.37 -5.24 5.12
C LEU A 80 -6.78 -5.02 5.69
N ALA A 81 -6.92 -4.99 7.03
CA ALA A 81 -8.18 -4.68 7.69
C ALA A 81 -8.68 -3.27 7.36
N LEU A 82 -7.80 -2.25 7.31
CA LEU A 82 -8.16 -0.90 6.86
C LEU A 82 -8.77 -0.90 5.44
N LYS A 83 -8.22 -1.70 4.53
CA LYS A 83 -8.72 -1.80 3.14
C LYS A 83 -10.07 -2.52 3.10
N LEU A 84 -10.25 -3.56 3.89
CA LEU A 84 -11.55 -4.22 4.03
C LEU A 84 -12.59 -3.29 4.65
N ALA A 85 -12.31 -2.63 5.77
CA ALA A 85 -13.28 -1.82 6.49
C ALA A 85 -13.59 -0.48 5.80
N LEU A 86 -12.56 0.27 5.37
CA LEU A 86 -12.71 1.68 4.95
C LEU A 86 -12.73 1.88 3.43
N LYS A 87 -12.35 0.86 2.65
CA LYS A 87 -12.40 0.91 1.18
C LYS A 87 -13.47 -0.04 0.66
N LEU A 88 -13.26 -1.34 0.74
CA LEU A 88 -14.20 -2.32 0.16
C LEU A 88 -15.49 -2.47 0.97
N GLY A 89 -15.47 -2.29 2.28
CA GLY A 89 -16.63 -2.41 3.15
C GLY A 89 -17.44 -1.11 3.30
N LYS A 90 -16.96 -0.02 2.69
CA LYS A 90 -17.65 1.27 2.71
C LYS A 90 -18.92 1.22 1.86
N ASP A 91 -19.98 1.83 2.36
CA ASP A 91 -21.17 2.11 1.57
C ASP A 91 -20.93 3.35 0.68
N TYR A 92 -21.07 3.16 -0.64
CA TYR A 92 -20.91 4.21 -1.64
C TYR A 92 -22.25 4.81 -2.11
N GLY A 93 -23.37 4.45 -1.48
CA GLY A 93 -24.67 5.11 -1.71
C GLY A 93 -25.22 4.97 -3.12
N GLY A 94 -24.79 3.96 -3.88
CA GLY A 94 -25.26 3.66 -5.23
C GLY A 94 -24.34 4.08 -6.39
N ASP A 95 -23.35 4.96 -6.16
CA ASP A 95 -22.34 5.29 -7.18
C ASP A 95 -20.94 4.82 -6.77
N VAL A 96 -20.70 3.53 -7.02
CA VAL A 96 -19.38 2.90 -6.87
C VAL A 96 -18.39 3.38 -7.96
N GLY A 97 -18.86 4.04 -9.02
CA GLY A 97 -18.09 4.36 -10.22
C GLY A 97 -16.82 5.15 -9.93
N ALA A 98 -16.94 6.21 -9.11
CA ALA A 98 -15.81 7.05 -8.70
C ALA A 98 -14.81 6.31 -7.77
N ALA A 99 -15.26 5.25 -7.10
CA ALA A 99 -14.45 4.44 -6.19
C ALA A 99 -13.74 3.26 -6.87
N LEU A 100 -14.14 2.88 -8.09
CA LEU A 100 -13.59 1.72 -8.80
C LEU A 100 -12.04 1.67 -8.84
N PRO A 101 -11.31 2.77 -9.11
CA PRO A 101 -9.84 2.73 -9.09
C PRO A 101 -9.26 2.40 -7.71
N ASP A 102 -9.87 2.92 -6.65
CA ASP A 102 -9.45 2.69 -5.28
C ASP A 102 -9.78 1.26 -4.81
N LEU A 103 -10.96 0.76 -5.19
CA LEU A 103 -11.36 -0.63 -4.91
C LEU A 103 -10.42 -1.61 -5.63
N LEU A 104 -10.01 -1.30 -6.87
CA LEU A 104 -9.08 -2.13 -7.63
C LEU A 104 -7.69 -2.20 -6.98
N LYS A 105 -7.17 -1.06 -6.50
CA LYS A 105 -5.91 -1.05 -5.71
C LYS A 105 -6.05 -1.89 -4.44
N ALA A 106 -7.17 -1.75 -3.73
CA ALA A 106 -7.44 -2.52 -2.53
C ALA A 106 -7.49 -4.03 -2.82
N VAL A 107 -8.16 -4.47 -3.89
CA VAL A 107 -8.22 -5.88 -4.31
C VAL A 107 -6.84 -6.44 -4.62
N VAL A 108 -6.01 -5.66 -5.34
CA VAL A 108 -4.64 -6.08 -5.62
C VAL A 108 -3.90 -6.31 -4.31
N ASP A 109 -3.97 -5.41 -3.34
CA ASP A 109 -3.29 -5.58 -2.06
C ASP A 109 -3.83 -6.73 -1.21
N LEU A 110 -5.14 -6.96 -1.24
CA LEU A 110 -5.80 -8.03 -0.48
C LEU A 110 -5.50 -9.43 -1.01
N ARG A 111 -4.78 -9.56 -2.13
CA ARG A 111 -4.10 -10.83 -2.49
C ARG A 111 -3.17 -11.32 -1.38
N MET A 112 -2.71 -10.41 -0.52
CA MET A 112 -1.82 -10.73 0.60
C MET A 112 -2.53 -11.35 1.81
N LEU A 113 -3.87 -11.46 1.79
CA LEU A 113 -4.63 -12.11 2.87
C LEU A 113 -4.20 -13.57 3.11
N ASP A 114 -3.59 -14.22 2.12
CA ASP A 114 -3.04 -15.58 2.26
C ASP A 114 -1.81 -15.71 3.16
N TYR A 115 -1.17 -14.60 3.48
CA TYR A 115 0.14 -14.58 4.14
C TYR A 115 0.08 -13.95 5.53
N VAL A 116 -1.12 -13.72 6.06
CA VAL A 116 -1.36 -13.04 7.34
C VAL A 116 -2.33 -13.84 8.19
N ASP A 117 -2.39 -13.54 9.49
CA ASP A 117 -3.38 -14.15 10.37
C ASP A 117 -4.79 -13.60 10.09
N GLY A 118 -5.65 -14.44 9.52
CA GLY A 118 -7.04 -14.10 9.21
C GLY A 118 -7.87 -13.75 10.45
N SER A 119 -7.60 -14.34 11.60
CA SER A 119 -8.31 -14.06 12.85
C SER A 119 -8.01 -12.65 13.35
N ALA A 120 -6.73 -12.23 13.28
CA ALA A 120 -6.31 -10.88 13.60
C ALA A 120 -6.91 -9.85 12.62
N VAL A 121 -6.94 -10.17 11.31
CA VAL A 121 -7.61 -9.31 10.32
C VAL A 121 -9.09 -9.12 10.66
N ARG A 122 -9.82 -10.20 11.00
CA ARG A 122 -11.23 -10.13 11.40
C ARG A 122 -11.43 -9.20 12.59
N GLY A 123 -10.67 -9.40 13.67
CA GLY A 123 -10.74 -8.55 14.86
C GLY A 123 -10.46 -7.07 14.55
N TYR A 124 -9.45 -6.77 13.73
CA TYR A 124 -9.18 -5.38 13.34
C TYR A 124 -10.26 -4.79 12.42
N VAL A 125 -10.88 -5.58 11.54
CA VAL A 125 -11.99 -5.10 10.71
C VAL A 125 -13.16 -4.65 11.58
N GLU A 126 -13.50 -5.44 12.61
CA GLU A 126 -14.57 -5.12 13.55
C GLU A 126 -14.22 -3.88 14.38
N GLU A 127 -12.99 -3.79 14.89
CA GLU A 127 -12.50 -2.63 15.63
C GLU A 127 -12.56 -1.34 14.78
N ILE A 128 -12.08 -1.39 13.55
CA ILE A 128 -11.99 -0.22 12.65
C ILE A 128 -13.37 0.24 12.20
N SER A 129 -14.26 -0.70 11.89
CA SER A 129 -15.59 -0.39 11.34
C SER A 129 -16.65 -0.14 12.40
N GLY A 130 -16.46 -0.65 13.62
CA GLY A 130 -17.48 -0.68 14.66
C GLY A 130 -18.67 -1.60 14.33
N ARG A 131 -18.49 -2.56 13.42
CA ARG A 131 -19.52 -3.46 12.90
C ARG A 131 -19.03 -4.90 12.95
N GLU A 132 -19.96 -5.85 13.05
CA GLU A 132 -19.66 -7.27 12.94
C GLU A 132 -19.00 -7.61 11.60
N PHE A 133 -18.02 -8.53 11.62
CA PHE A 133 -17.25 -8.86 10.42
C PHE A 133 -18.14 -9.32 9.26
N GLY A 134 -19.20 -10.08 9.56
CA GLY A 134 -20.15 -10.56 8.55
C GLY A 134 -20.81 -9.42 7.76
N GLU A 135 -21.20 -8.33 8.42
CA GLU A 135 -21.81 -7.20 7.72
C GLU A 135 -20.83 -6.46 6.81
N VAL A 136 -19.57 -6.37 7.24
CA VAL A 136 -18.49 -5.79 6.44
C VAL A 136 -18.20 -6.70 5.25
N ALA A 137 -18.13 -8.01 5.46
CA ALA A 137 -17.92 -9.01 4.41
C ALA A 137 -19.02 -8.96 3.33
N GLU A 138 -20.28 -8.78 3.72
CA GLU A 138 -21.37 -8.59 2.76
C GLU A 138 -21.20 -7.31 1.92
N ALA A 139 -20.84 -6.19 2.56
CA ALA A 139 -20.58 -4.93 1.86
C ALA A 139 -19.39 -5.05 0.90
N VAL A 140 -18.33 -5.71 1.34
CA VAL A 140 -17.18 -6.06 0.49
C VAL A 140 -17.64 -6.89 -0.70
N GLY A 141 -18.45 -7.93 -0.48
CA GLY A 141 -19.01 -8.77 -1.55
C GLY A 141 -19.70 -7.96 -2.64
N ARG A 142 -20.62 -7.06 -2.26
CA ARG A 142 -21.36 -6.19 -3.20
C ARG A 142 -20.43 -5.27 -4.00
N ASN A 143 -19.44 -4.68 -3.34
CA ASN A 143 -18.48 -3.78 -3.98
C ASN A 143 -17.52 -4.54 -4.92
N LEU A 144 -17.14 -5.77 -4.58
CA LEU A 144 -16.36 -6.64 -5.46
C LEU A 144 -17.13 -7.05 -6.71
N ASP A 145 -18.43 -7.34 -6.59
CA ASP A 145 -19.29 -7.64 -7.74
C ASP A 145 -19.42 -6.43 -8.67
N SER A 146 -19.64 -5.24 -8.10
CA SER A 146 -19.63 -3.99 -8.86
C SER A 146 -18.29 -3.75 -9.60
N LEU A 147 -17.17 -4.10 -8.95
CA LEU A 147 -15.84 -4.01 -9.55
C LEU A 147 -15.65 -5.02 -10.69
N LEU A 148 -16.20 -6.23 -10.60
CA LEU A 148 -16.16 -7.20 -11.69
C LEU A 148 -16.92 -6.69 -12.93
N GLU A 149 -18.11 -6.13 -12.71
CA GLU A 149 -18.96 -5.63 -13.79
C GLU A 149 -18.37 -4.40 -14.48
N ARG A 150 -17.88 -3.44 -13.71
CA ARG A 150 -17.53 -2.09 -14.20
C ARG A 150 -16.03 -1.79 -14.19
N GLY A 151 -15.23 -2.58 -13.48
CA GLY A 151 -13.80 -2.32 -13.24
C GLY A 151 -12.86 -2.80 -14.34
N ARG A 152 -13.35 -3.53 -15.36
CA ARG A 152 -12.51 -4.11 -16.42
C ARG A 152 -11.66 -3.06 -17.16
N GLY A 153 -12.21 -1.88 -17.45
CA GLY A 153 -11.47 -0.81 -18.11
C GLY A 153 -10.23 -0.37 -17.30
N TYR A 154 -10.39 -0.21 -15.98
CA TYR A 154 -9.29 0.14 -15.09
C TYR A 154 -8.27 -0.99 -14.96
N TRP A 155 -8.73 -2.24 -14.88
CA TRP A 155 -7.87 -3.42 -14.83
C TRP A 155 -6.97 -3.56 -16.07
N LEU A 156 -7.48 -3.19 -17.24
CA LEU A 156 -6.72 -3.23 -18.49
C LEU A 156 -5.66 -2.13 -18.61
N SER A 157 -5.62 -1.17 -17.68
CA SER A 157 -4.60 -0.12 -17.67
C SER A 157 -3.18 -0.68 -17.42
N HIS A 158 -2.18 0.10 -17.83
CA HIS A 158 -0.76 -0.26 -17.69
C HIS A 158 -0.30 -0.41 -16.23
N HIS A 159 -0.99 0.24 -15.28
CA HIS A 159 -0.68 0.16 -13.85
C HIS A 159 -0.75 -1.26 -13.28
N TYR A 160 -1.50 -2.17 -13.91
CA TYR A 160 -1.68 -3.55 -13.43
C TYR A 160 -0.98 -4.59 -14.33
N LEU A 161 -0.15 -4.15 -15.27
CA LEU A 161 0.49 -5.04 -16.25
C LEU A 161 1.24 -6.21 -15.57
N LEU A 162 1.98 -5.93 -14.50
CA LEU A 162 2.75 -6.95 -13.78
C LEU A 162 1.83 -7.95 -13.06
N VAL A 163 0.81 -7.47 -12.34
CA VAL A 163 -0.14 -8.33 -11.61
C VAL A 163 -0.94 -9.21 -12.58
N ARG A 164 -1.32 -8.65 -13.74
CA ARG A 164 -2.04 -9.35 -14.80
C ARG A 164 -1.28 -10.52 -15.43
N ARG A 165 0.04 -10.57 -15.31
CA ARG A 165 0.83 -11.71 -15.76
C ARG A 165 0.62 -12.94 -14.89
N SER A 166 0.26 -12.75 -13.63
CA SER A 166 0.12 -13.82 -12.63
C SER A 166 -1.32 -14.09 -12.19
N ALA A 167 -2.24 -13.13 -12.34
CA ALA A 167 -3.61 -13.26 -11.87
C ALA A 167 -4.60 -12.50 -12.76
N THR A 168 -5.84 -12.98 -12.82
CA THR A 168 -6.98 -12.22 -13.40
C THR A 168 -7.76 -11.51 -12.29
N LEU A 169 -8.51 -10.46 -12.63
CA LEU A 169 -9.37 -9.77 -11.67
C LEU A 169 -10.37 -10.73 -11.00
N GLU A 170 -10.97 -11.63 -11.79
CA GLU A 170 -11.88 -12.67 -11.31
C GLU A 170 -11.21 -13.61 -10.31
N SER A 171 -9.95 -14.00 -10.58
CA SER A 171 -9.20 -14.89 -9.68
C SER A 171 -8.87 -14.21 -8.34
N LEU A 172 -8.49 -12.93 -8.36
CA LEU A 172 -8.24 -12.14 -7.15
C LEU A 172 -9.50 -11.99 -6.31
N ILE A 173 -10.61 -11.62 -6.95
CA ILE A 173 -11.89 -11.39 -6.27
C ILE A 173 -12.44 -12.69 -5.66
N ARG A 174 -12.39 -13.79 -6.41
CA ARG A 174 -12.74 -15.11 -5.88
C ARG A 174 -11.85 -15.52 -4.71
N GLY A 175 -10.57 -15.17 -4.78
CA GLY A 175 -9.64 -15.35 -3.67
C GLY A 175 -10.14 -14.63 -2.43
N ILE A 176 -10.35 -13.33 -2.53
CA ILE A 176 -10.81 -12.50 -1.42
C ILE A 176 -12.12 -13.03 -0.83
N LYS A 177 -13.16 -13.26 -1.65
CA LYS A 177 -14.48 -13.72 -1.17
C LYS A 177 -14.38 -14.99 -0.31
N ARG A 178 -13.62 -15.99 -0.74
CA ARG A 178 -13.40 -17.24 0.01
C ARG A 178 -12.78 -17.04 1.39
N ARG A 179 -12.02 -15.96 1.60
CA ARG A 179 -11.34 -15.66 2.87
C ARG A 179 -12.22 -14.87 3.82
N LEU A 180 -13.30 -14.28 3.29
CA LEU A 180 -14.32 -13.56 4.04
C LEU A 180 -15.48 -14.47 4.48
N GLU A 181 -15.62 -15.65 3.85
CA GLU A 181 -16.44 -16.77 4.33
C GLU A 181 -15.82 -17.41 5.59
#